data_AF-A0A933JVP5-F1
#
_entry.id   AF-A0A933JVP5-F1
#
_cell.length_a   1.000
_cell.length_b   1.000
_cell.length_c   1.000
_cell.angle_alpha   90.00
_cell.angle_beta   90.00
_cell.angle_gamma   90.00
#
_symmetry.space_group_name_H-M   'P 1'
#
loop_
_entity.id
_entity.type
_entity.pdbx_description
1 polymer ?
#
loop_
_entity_poly.entity_id
_entity_poly.type
_entity_poly.pdbx_seq_one_letter_code
_entity_poly.pdbx_strand_id
1 'polypeptide(L)'
;MNKSLLGVFSLGGRVAAGLAIAFSFTCAAHADGLVKMEGGKAQPAVVTAWSGDGKKIELDVKSGTDPQAVADSIKDAITKVKVSVKGGKVLVIGMTQDELLVELAKIELGKDDFGSIAAATKADDDELGSGSSLRAKKAADLAAMFKDQATTTQGQVVKVAGGTFPNAVVTIKVLVAPSGDLAKTIRKGASIHFKPVYKMKDGKVDWSDEDNQLNVGAYFLKEKDSVRIKIGKEEKGTYEAVIIERP
;
A
#
# COMPACT_ATOMS: atom_id res chain seq x y z
N MET A 1 -49.40 -61.26 17.49
CA MET A 1 -47.93 -61.07 17.42
C MET A 1 -47.59 -60.58 16.02
N ASN A 2 -46.60 -59.68 15.90
CA ASN A 2 -46.12 -58.94 14.70
C ASN A 2 -47.04 -57.77 14.27
N LYS A 3 -46.77 -56.48 14.53
CA LYS A 3 -45.64 -55.57 14.22
C LYS A 3 -45.27 -55.49 12.73
N SER A 4 -45.64 -54.37 12.09
CA SER A 4 -44.80 -53.46 11.27
C SER A 4 -45.70 -52.58 10.38
N LEU A 5 -45.76 -51.26 10.59
CA LEU A 5 -44.87 -50.18 10.10
C LEU A 5 -45.18 -49.76 8.65
N LEU A 6 -45.69 -48.53 8.48
CA LEU A 6 -45.18 -47.55 7.52
C LEU A 6 -45.92 -46.22 7.72
N GLY A 7 -45.17 -45.20 8.16
CA GLY A 7 -45.60 -43.82 8.22
C GLY A 7 -45.32 -43.09 6.91
N VAL A 8 -46.08 -42.03 6.66
CA VAL A 8 -45.74 -40.99 5.69
C VAL A 8 -45.94 -39.65 6.39
N PHE A 9 -44.83 -39.00 6.70
CA PHE A 9 -44.79 -37.61 7.19
C PHE A 9 -44.86 -36.67 5.99
N SER A 10 -45.81 -35.72 6.04
CA SER A 10 -45.96 -34.64 5.08
C SER A 10 -44.99 -33.51 5.39
N LEU A 11 -44.19 -33.11 4.39
CA LEU A 11 -43.23 -32.03 4.42
C LEU A 11 -43.90 -30.75 3.87
N GLY A 12 -44.11 -29.74 4.72
CA GLY A 12 -44.72 -28.46 4.35
C GLY A 12 -43.89 -27.28 4.86
N GLY A 13 -42.68 -27.10 4.31
CA GLY A 13 -41.83 -25.95 4.61
C GLY A 13 -42.35 -24.68 3.94
N ARG A 14 -42.77 -23.71 4.74
CA ARG A 14 -43.06 -22.34 4.29
C ARG A 14 -41.78 -21.50 4.36
N VAL A 15 -41.36 -20.96 3.23
CA VAL A 15 -40.25 -20.00 3.11
C VAL A 15 -40.77 -18.62 3.54
N ALA A 16 -40.21 -18.06 4.61
CA ALA A 16 -40.45 -16.68 5.02
C ALA A 16 -39.47 -15.75 4.28
N ALA A 17 -40.01 -14.80 3.52
CA ALA A 17 -39.24 -13.76 2.84
C ALA A 17 -38.69 -12.75 3.86
N GLY A 18 -37.36 -12.71 4.01
CA GLY A 18 -36.66 -11.69 4.78
C GLY A 18 -36.39 -10.45 3.93
N LEU A 19 -37.05 -9.35 4.28
CA LEU A 19 -36.82 -8.02 3.73
C LEU A 19 -35.49 -7.46 4.28
N ALA A 20 -34.42 -7.52 3.50
CA ALA A 20 -33.14 -6.90 3.86
C ALA A 20 -33.16 -5.41 3.47
N ILE A 21 -33.25 -4.53 4.47
CA ILE A 21 -33.04 -3.09 4.31
C ILE A 21 -31.54 -2.86 4.17
N ALA A 22 -31.09 -2.56 2.94
CA ALA A 22 -29.72 -2.18 2.66
C ALA A 22 -29.48 -0.74 3.18
N PHE A 23 -28.85 -0.61 4.35
CA PHE A 23 -28.24 0.63 4.79
C PHE A 23 -27.01 0.91 3.91
N SER A 24 -27.13 1.85 2.98
CA SER A 24 -26.00 2.38 2.23
C SER A 24 -25.14 3.24 3.17
N PHE A 25 -24.05 2.68 3.68
CA PHE A 25 -22.98 3.46 4.29
C PHE A 25 -22.24 4.21 3.19
N THR A 26 -22.57 5.48 2.99
CA THR A 26 -21.69 6.44 2.31
C THR A 26 -20.47 6.65 3.19
N CYS A 27 -19.35 6.01 2.83
CA CYS A 27 -18.06 6.25 3.45
C CYS A 27 -17.56 7.62 2.98
N ALA A 28 -17.85 8.66 3.75
CA ALA A 28 -17.17 9.94 3.62
C ALA A 28 -15.70 9.70 3.97
N ALA A 29 -14.83 9.81 2.97
CA ALA A 29 -13.39 9.74 3.14
C ALA A 29 -12.89 11.01 3.85
N HIS A 30 -13.19 11.13 5.14
CA HIS A 30 -12.60 12.12 6.02
C HIS A 30 -11.11 11.83 6.15
N ALA A 31 -10.28 12.87 6.09
CA ALA A 31 -8.88 12.78 6.43
C ALA A 31 -8.79 12.32 7.89
N ASP A 32 -8.21 11.14 8.12
CA ASP A 32 -8.08 10.61 9.47
C ASP A 32 -6.98 11.41 10.20
N GLY A 33 -7.36 12.12 11.26
CA GLY A 33 -6.40 12.82 12.13
C GLY A 33 -5.41 11.85 12.80
N LEU A 34 -4.33 12.39 13.40
CA LEU A 34 -3.30 11.56 14.05
C LEU A 34 -3.87 10.59 15.10
N VAL A 35 -4.90 11.04 15.82
CA VAL A 35 -5.77 10.25 16.70
C VAL A 35 -7.22 10.60 16.41
N LYS A 36 -8.15 9.66 16.67
CA LYS A 36 -9.59 9.92 16.55
C LYS A 36 -10.17 10.28 17.91
N MET A 37 -11.19 11.13 17.94
CA MET A 37 -11.94 11.42 19.17
C MET A 37 -13.35 10.84 19.02
N GLU A 38 -13.66 9.80 19.79
CA GLU A 38 -14.99 9.19 19.84
C GLU A 38 -15.53 9.22 21.27
N GLY A 39 -16.68 9.86 21.47
CA GLY A 39 -17.30 9.96 22.80
C GLY A 39 -16.42 10.67 23.83
N GLY A 40 -15.59 11.63 23.39
CA GLY A 40 -14.66 12.36 24.25
C GLY A 40 -13.41 11.57 24.65
N LYS A 41 -13.20 10.38 24.09
CA LYS A 41 -12.01 9.56 24.32
C LYS A 41 -11.18 9.49 23.04
N ALA A 42 -9.86 9.58 23.21
CA ALA A 42 -8.93 9.35 22.12
C ALA A 42 -8.92 7.88 21.72
N GLN A 43 -8.92 7.63 20.42
CA GLN A 43 -8.83 6.32 19.80
C GLN A 43 -7.63 6.24 18.86
N PRO A 44 -7.03 5.03 18.73
CA PRO A 44 -5.93 4.79 17.80
C PRO A 44 -6.29 5.14 16.34
N ALA A 45 -5.36 5.77 15.63
CA ALA A 45 -5.44 6.01 14.20
C ALA A 45 -4.06 5.87 13.55
N VAL A 46 -3.37 6.99 13.27
CA VAL A 46 -1.97 6.98 12.83
C VAL A 46 -1.06 6.72 14.03
N VAL A 47 -1.37 7.33 15.17
CA VAL A 47 -0.82 6.95 16.47
C VAL A 47 -1.61 5.75 16.99
N THR A 48 -0.94 4.61 17.15
CA THR A 48 -1.55 3.33 17.52
C THR A 48 -1.58 3.09 19.02
N ALA A 49 -0.63 3.68 19.75
CA ALA A 49 -0.61 3.69 21.20
C ALA A 49 0.11 4.94 21.71
N TRP A 50 -0.13 5.30 22.96
CA TRP A 50 0.57 6.36 23.66
C TRP A 50 0.77 5.96 25.11
N SER A 51 1.88 6.39 25.69
CA SER A 51 2.18 6.19 27.10
C SER A 51 3.02 7.33 27.61
N GLY A 52 2.88 7.69 28.88
CA GLY A 52 3.67 8.78 29.42
C GLY A 52 3.30 9.07 30.86
N ASP A 53 4.15 9.88 31.48
CA ASP A 53 3.92 10.39 32.83
C ASP A 53 4.20 11.90 32.86
N GLY A 54 3.34 12.63 33.56
CA GLY A 54 3.36 14.08 33.67
C GLY A 54 3.31 14.77 32.30
N LYS A 55 4.44 15.40 31.92
CA LYS A 55 4.57 16.21 30.70
C LYS A 55 5.40 15.55 29.60
N LYS A 56 5.68 14.25 29.73
CA LYS A 56 6.50 13.49 28.77
C LYS A 56 5.67 12.32 28.25
N ILE A 57 5.28 12.39 26.99
CA ILE A 57 4.43 11.40 26.32
C ILE A 57 5.20 10.77 25.16
N GLU A 58 5.18 9.46 25.08
CA GLU A 58 5.69 8.63 23.98
C GLU A 58 4.51 8.16 23.13
N LEU A 59 4.63 8.33 21.82
CA LEU A 59 3.62 7.96 20.83
C LEU A 59 4.19 6.84 19.94
N ASP A 60 3.46 5.74 19.89
CA ASP A 60 3.69 4.65 18.95
C ASP A 60 2.95 4.95 17.65
N VAL A 61 3.68 4.92 16.54
CA VAL A 61 3.14 5.22 15.22
C VAL A 61 2.90 3.92 14.46
N LYS A 62 1.83 3.87 13.66
CA LYS A 62 1.51 2.74 12.80
C LYS A 62 2.69 2.37 11.89
N SER A 63 2.99 1.08 11.80
CA SER A 63 4.01 0.56 10.89
C SER A 63 3.79 1.04 9.45
N GLY A 64 4.86 1.47 8.79
CA GLY A 64 4.83 2.08 7.46
C GLY A 64 4.59 3.60 7.46
N THR A 65 4.37 4.22 8.62
CA THR A 65 4.35 5.68 8.78
C THR A 65 5.72 6.15 9.28
N ASP A 66 6.20 7.27 8.75
CA ASP A 66 7.44 7.88 9.21
C ASP A 66 7.24 8.62 10.54
N PRO A 67 7.91 8.21 11.63
CA PRO A 67 7.84 8.90 12.91
C PRO A 67 8.35 10.35 12.84
N GLN A 68 9.31 10.65 11.96
CA GLN A 68 9.87 12.00 11.84
C GLN A 68 8.84 12.97 11.27
N ALA A 69 8.14 12.58 10.23
CA ALA A 69 7.08 13.41 9.66
C ALA A 69 5.90 13.65 10.61
N VAL A 70 5.54 12.64 11.41
CA VAL A 70 4.57 12.81 12.50
C VAL A 70 5.09 13.80 13.53
N ALA A 71 6.37 13.71 13.90
CA ALA A 71 7.00 14.64 14.83
C ALA A 71 6.98 16.09 14.31
N ASP A 72 7.27 16.31 13.03
CA ASP A 72 7.28 17.62 12.39
C ASP A 72 5.86 18.20 12.31
N SER A 73 4.87 17.39 11.93
CA SER A 73 3.45 17.80 11.92
C SER A 73 2.98 18.25 13.30
N ILE A 74 3.40 17.54 14.36
CA ILE A 74 3.08 17.91 15.75
C ILE A 74 3.77 19.21 16.14
N LYS A 75 5.04 19.38 15.76
CA LYS A 75 5.83 20.58 16.06
C LYS A 75 5.26 21.83 15.38
N ASP A 76 4.79 21.69 14.15
CA ASP A 76 4.20 22.78 13.37
C ASP A 76 2.83 23.18 13.90
N ALA A 77 2.00 22.20 14.28
CA ALA A 77 0.68 22.46 14.84
C ALA A 77 0.72 22.94 16.30
N ILE A 78 1.68 22.47 17.09
CA ILE A 78 1.73 22.69 18.55
C ILE A 78 3.09 23.30 18.93
N THR A 79 3.16 24.63 18.89
CA THR A 79 4.39 25.38 19.18
C THR A 79 4.85 25.32 20.64
N LYS A 80 4.00 24.84 21.56
CA LYS A 80 4.28 24.76 23.01
C LYS A 80 4.96 23.47 23.45
N VAL A 81 5.17 22.50 22.55
CA VAL A 81 5.80 21.23 22.87
C VAL A 81 7.17 21.08 22.23
N LYS A 82 8.04 20.33 22.90
CA LYS A 82 9.29 19.83 22.36
C LYS A 82 9.07 18.42 21.85
N VAL A 83 9.24 18.21 20.55
CA VAL A 83 9.06 16.91 19.91
C VAL A 83 10.42 16.35 19.50
N SER A 84 10.63 15.04 19.66
CA SER A 84 11.83 14.33 19.22
C SER A 84 11.53 12.88 18.88
N VAL A 85 12.25 12.27 17.95
CA VAL A 85 12.10 10.84 17.63
C VAL A 85 13.17 10.02 18.33
N LYS A 86 12.78 8.93 19.02
CA LYS A 86 13.71 7.99 19.66
C LYS A 86 13.23 6.55 19.48
N GLY A 87 14.07 5.69 18.91
CA GLY A 87 13.77 4.27 18.76
C GLY A 87 12.52 3.98 17.91
N GLY A 88 12.22 4.83 16.92
CA GLY A 88 11.03 4.71 16.08
C GLY A 88 9.73 5.22 16.72
N LYS A 89 9.80 5.82 17.92
CA LYS A 89 8.68 6.46 18.61
C LYS A 89 8.80 7.97 18.59
N VAL A 90 7.66 8.66 18.63
CA VAL A 90 7.62 10.12 18.75
C VAL A 90 7.47 10.50 20.22
N LEU A 91 8.46 11.22 20.74
CA LEU A 91 8.48 11.71 22.11
C LEU A 91 8.07 13.20 22.14
N VAL A 92 7.01 13.51 22.86
CA VAL A 92 6.47 14.86 23.05
C VAL A 92 6.65 15.29 24.50
N ILE A 93 7.25 16.47 24.71
CA ILE A 93 7.51 17.03 26.04
C ILE A 93 6.89 18.42 26.13
N GLY A 94 6.11 18.69 27.18
CA GLY A 94 5.64 20.05 27.51
C GLY A 94 4.15 20.16 27.79
N MET A 95 3.36 19.15 27.43
CA MET A 95 1.91 19.09 27.65
C MET A 95 1.51 17.83 28.40
N THR A 96 0.36 17.89 29.09
CA THR A 96 -0.24 16.70 29.69
C THR A 96 -0.81 15.78 28.61
N GLN A 97 -1.02 14.50 28.95
CA GLN A 97 -1.53 13.52 28.00
C GLN A 97 -2.89 13.94 27.40
N ASP A 98 -3.83 14.37 28.22
CA ASP A 98 -5.18 14.71 27.78
C ASP A 98 -5.20 15.93 26.86
N GLU A 99 -4.44 16.98 27.20
CA GLU A 99 -4.30 18.16 26.35
C GLU A 99 -3.64 17.82 25.02
N LEU A 100 -2.61 16.97 25.04
CA LEU A 100 -1.91 16.54 23.83
C LEU A 100 -2.85 15.78 22.90
N LEU A 101 -3.60 14.80 23.41
CA LEU A 101 -4.50 13.98 22.59
C LEU A 101 -5.62 14.80 21.94
N VAL A 102 -6.14 15.81 22.63
CA VAL A 102 -7.14 16.74 22.07
C VAL A 102 -6.56 17.56 20.91
N GLU A 103 -5.30 18.00 21.01
CA GLU A 103 -4.64 18.73 19.91
C GLU A 103 -4.26 17.79 18.75
N LEU A 104 -3.74 16.58 19.04
CA LEU A 104 -3.40 15.59 18.00
C LEU A 104 -4.62 15.21 17.15
N ALA A 105 -5.81 15.21 17.73
CA ALA A 105 -7.05 14.93 17.00
C ALA A 105 -7.40 15.97 15.93
N LYS A 106 -6.86 17.19 16.05
CA LYS A 106 -7.06 18.29 15.09
C LYS A 106 -6.01 18.30 13.98
N ILE A 107 -4.93 17.55 14.13
CA ILE A 107 -3.86 17.47 13.14
C ILE A 107 -4.27 16.45 12.08
N GLU A 108 -4.70 16.97 10.93
CA GLU A 108 -4.92 16.17 9.73
C GLU A 108 -3.58 15.97 9.02
N LEU A 109 -3.13 14.72 8.90
CA LEU A 109 -2.05 14.42 7.96
C LEU A 109 -2.65 14.46 6.56
N GLY A 110 -2.29 15.48 5.78
CA GLY A 110 -2.71 15.60 4.40
C GLY A 110 -2.37 14.33 3.63
N LYS A 111 -3.27 13.86 2.76
CA LYS A 111 -3.00 12.76 1.81
C LYS A 111 -1.76 13.04 0.95
N ASP A 112 -1.41 14.31 0.79
CA ASP A 112 -0.23 14.78 0.06
C ASP A 112 1.06 14.67 0.88
N ASP A 113 0.98 14.70 2.21
CA ASP A 113 2.17 14.62 3.07
C ASP A 113 2.71 13.19 3.18
N PHE A 114 1.87 12.17 3.07
CA PHE A 114 2.39 10.81 2.85
C PHE A 114 3.16 10.68 1.52
N GLY A 115 2.87 11.54 0.53
CA GLY A 115 3.63 11.65 -0.72
C GLY A 115 4.94 12.43 -0.58
N SER A 116 4.95 13.49 0.25
CA SER A 116 6.17 14.26 0.56
C SER A 116 7.10 13.52 1.53
N ILE A 117 6.62 12.56 2.32
CA ILE A 117 7.45 11.70 3.19
C ILE A 117 8.24 10.63 2.42
N ALA A 118 7.66 10.11 1.33
CA ALA A 118 8.43 9.34 0.33
C ALA A 118 9.46 10.22 -0.42
N ALA A 119 9.33 11.54 -0.31
CA ALA A 119 10.31 12.52 -0.80
C ALA A 119 11.25 13.05 0.29
N ALA A 120 10.88 13.01 1.58
CA ALA A 120 11.73 13.44 2.70
C ALA A 120 12.82 12.39 3.01
N THR A 121 12.52 11.10 2.80
CA THR A 121 13.56 10.05 2.67
C THR A 121 14.47 10.23 1.44
N LYS A 122 14.15 11.18 0.54
CA LYS A 122 15.04 11.63 -0.55
C LYS A 122 15.71 12.98 -0.28
N ALA A 123 15.35 13.71 0.78
CA ALA A 123 15.76 15.10 1.01
C ALA A 123 16.73 15.31 2.19
N ASP A 124 16.99 14.30 3.03
CA ASP A 124 17.99 14.35 4.11
C ASP A 124 19.31 13.64 3.72
N ASP A 125 19.79 13.86 2.50
CA ASP A 125 21.10 13.36 2.02
C ASP A 125 21.93 14.50 1.38
N ASP A 126 21.65 15.74 1.78
CA ASP A 126 22.43 16.93 1.43
C ASP A 126 23.31 17.37 2.61
N GLU A 127 24.12 16.46 3.14
CA GLU A 127 25.48 16.85 3.56
C GLU A 127 26.43 15.64 3.59
N LEU A 128 27.47 15.75 2.76
CA LEU A 128 28.72 14.99 2.79
C LEU A 128 28.72 13.59 2.13
N GLY A 129 28.53 13.62 0.80
CA GLY A 129 29.58 13.15 -0.12
C GLY A 129 29.98 11.67 -0.08
N SER A 130 29.18 10.79 -0.68
CA SER A 130 29.62 9.61 -1.48
C SER A 130 28.42 8.77 -2.01
N GLY A 131 27.32 9.41 -2.43
CA GLY A 131 26.08 8.71 -2.85
C GLY A 131 25.91 8.52 -4.37
N SER A 132 26.67 9.23 -5.20
CA SER A 132 26.44 9.30 -6.66
C SER A 132 26.72 8.00 -7.41
N SER A 133 27.58 7.12 -6.89
CA SER A 133 27.96 5.88 -7.59
C SER A 133 26.92 4.76 -7.43
N LEU A 134 26.28 4.64 -6.27
CA LEU A 134 25.28 3.60 -5.99
C LEU A 134 23.95 3.87 -6.71
N ARG A 135 23.48 5.13 -6.72
CA ARG A 135 22.26 5.52 -7.42
C ARG A 135 22.43 5.46 -8.95
N ALA A 136 23.58 5.89 -9.46
CA ALA A 136 23.91 5.78 -10.88
C ALA A 136 24.01 4.31 -11.33
N LYS A 137 24.64 3.45 -10.52
CA LYS A 137 24.74 2.01 -10.83
C LYS A 137 23.36 1.35 -10.87
N LYS A 138 22.51 1.63 -9.87
CA LYS A 138 21.13 1.09 -9.85
C LYS A 138 20.29 1.55 -11.04
N ALA A 139 20.41 2.81 -11.45
CA ALA A 139 19.75 3.32 -12.65
C ALA A 139 20.31 2.68 -13.94
N ALA A 140 21.62 2.44 -14.01
CA ALA A 140 22.26 1.77 -15.15
C ALA A 140 21.87 0.29 -15.26
N ASP A 141 21.80 -0.42 -14.13
CA ASP A 141 21.40 -1.83 -14.05
C ASP A 141 19.93 -2.00 -14.43
N LEU A 142 19.05 -1.12 -13.93
CA LEU A 142 17.65 -1.07 -14.30
C LEU A 142 17.46 -0.78 -15.80
N ALA A 143 18.18 0.22 -16.33
CA ALA A 143 18.16 0.52 -17.76
C ALA A 143 18.63 -0.69 -18.57
N ALA A 144 19.65 -1.42 -18.11
CA ALA A 144 20.12 -2.64 -18.75
C ALA A 144 19.08 -3.76 -18.76
N MET A 145 18.29 -3.92 -17.68
CA MET A 145 17.21 -4.89 -17.60
C MET A 145 16.10 -4.66 -18.64
N PHE A 146 15.95 -3.42 -19.12
CA PHE A 146 14.97 -3.03 -20.13
C PHE A 146 15.55 -2.71 -21.52
N LYS A 147 16.83 -2.99 -21.77
CA LYS A 147 17.44 -2.78 -23.10
C LYS A 147 16.85 -3.68 -24.18
N ASP A 148 16.40 -4.88 -23.79
CA ASP A 148 15.75 -5.80 -24.71
C ASP A 148 14.31 -5.37 -25.01
N GLN A 149 14.12 -4.68 -26.13
CA GLN A 149 12.79 -4.25 -26.56
C GLN A 149 11.87 -5.42 -26.94
N ALA A 150 12.40 -6.61 -27.24
CA ALA A 150 11.58 -7.74 -27.65
C ALA A 150 10.76 -8.31 -26.50
N THR A 151 11.24 -8.14 -25.27
CA THR A 151 10.59 -8.65 -24.05
C THR A 151 10.10 -7.52 -23.13
N THR A 152 10.05 -6.28 -23.61
CA THR A 152 9.69 -5.14 -22.77
C THR A 152 8.56 -4.30 -23.36
N THR A 153 7.70 -3.80 -22.49
CA THR A 153 6.59 -2.92 -22.87
C THR A 153 6.50 -1.76 -21.90
N GLN A 154 5.92 -0.65 -22.35
CA GLN A 154 5.54 0.46 -21.49
C GLN A 154 4.06 0.71 -21.63
N GLY A 155 3.43 1.10 -20.53
CA GLY A 155 2.01 1.35 -20.53
C GLY A 155 1.54 2.17 -19.36
N GLN A 156 0.24 2.40 -19.34
CA GLN A 156 -0.45 3.07 -18.25
C GLN A 156 -1.36 2.07 -17.54
N VAL A 157 -1.31 2.04 -16.21
CA VAL A 157 -2.19 1.20 -15.41
C VAL A 157 -3.63 1.66 -15.59
N VAL A 158 -4.50 0.75 -16.00
CA VAL A 158 -5.94 0.99 -16.16
C VAL A 158 -6.70 0.50 -14.94
N LYS A 159 -6.25 -0.61 -14.35
CA LYS A 159 -6.89 -1.24 -13.20
C LYS A 159 -5.89 -2.10 -12.46
N VAL A 160 -5.98 -2.12 -11.13
CA VAL A 160 -5.29 -3.10 -10.30
C VAL A 160 -6.34 -3.96 -9.61
N ALA A 161 -6.40 -5.23 -9.99
CA ALA A 161 -7.18 -6.23 -9.27
C ALA A 161 -6.32 -6.76 -8.11
N GLY A 162 -6.44 -6.11 -6.96
CA GLY A 162 -5.77 -6.51 -5.72
C GLY A 162 -6.43 -7.73 -5.09
N GLY A 163 -5.63 -8.73 -4.73
CA GLY A 163 -5.99 -9.83 -3.84
C GLY A 163 -5.10 -9.82 -2.60
N THR A 164 -5.05 -10.93 -1.85
CA THR A 164 -4.09 -11.08 -0.76
C THR A 164 -2.67 -11.09 -1.31
N PHE A 165 -1.83 -10.16 -0.86
CA PHE A 165 -0.40 -10.13 -1.19
C PHE A 165 0.21 -11.54 -1.05
N PRO A 166 1.00 -12.02 -2.04
CA PRO A 166 1.55 -11.28 -3.20
C PRO A 166 0.69 -11.33 -4.48
N ASN A 167 -0.57 -11.73 -4.39
CA ASN A 167 -1.42 -11.90 -5.58
C ASN A 167 -2.02 -10.57 -6.02
N ALA A 168 -1.48 -10.00 -7.10
CA ALA A 168 -2.07 -8.86 -7.81
C ALA A 168 -2.12 -9.16 -9.31
N VAL A 169 -3.17 -8.66 -9.98
CA VAL A 169 -3.25 -8.63 -11.43
C VAL A 169 -3.41 -7.18 -11.87
N VAL A 170 -2.47 -6.70 -12.66
CA VAL A 170 -2.40 -5.32 -13.15
C VAL A 170 -2.85 -5.31 -14.60
N THR A 171 -3.90 -4.54 -14.92
CA THR A 171 -4.35 -4.30 -16.29
C THR A 171 -3.72 -3.04 -16.81
N ILE A 172 -3.03 -3.13 -17.94
CA ILE A 172 -2.22 -2.03 -18.48
C ILE A 172 -2.62 -1.75 -19.92
N LYS A 173 -2.85 -0.48 -20.22
CA LYS A 173 -2.98 0.02 -21.58
C LYS A 173 -1.59 0.23 -22.15
N VAL A 174 -1.24 -0.57 -23.14
CA VAL A 174 0.08 -0.54 -23.78
C VAL A 174 0.27 0.79 -24.52
N LEU A 175 1.33 1.52 -24.18
CA LEU A 175 1.75 2.76 -24.85
C LEU A 175 2.88 2.49 -25.84
N VAL A 176 3.81 1.60 -25.46
CA VAL A 176 4.91 1.11 -26.29
C VAL A 176 4.86 -0.41 -26.31
N ALA A 177 4.58 -0.98 -27.48
CA ALA A 177 4.57 -2.43 -27.68
C ALA A 177 6.00 -2.99 -27.65
N PRO A 178 6.18 -4.25 -27.23
CA PRO A 178 7.44 -4.96 -27.43
C PRO A 178 7.73 -5.11 -28.94
N SER A 179 8.98 -5.36 -29.28
CA SER A 179 9.37 -5.79 -30.63
C SER A 179 9.27 -7.32 -30.79
N GLY A 180 9.46 -7.82 -32.01
CA GLY A 180 9.48 -9.26 -32.28
C GLY A 180 8.10 -9.94 -32.18
N ASP A 181 8.09 -11.21 -31.78
CA ASP A 181 6.88 -12.04 -31.83
C ASP A 181 5.81 -11.61 -30.82
N LEU A 182 6.20 -11.07 -29.65
CA LEU A 182 5.27 -10.55 -28.65
C LEU A 182 4.48 -9.34 -29.16
N ALA A 183 4.99 -8.60 -30.16
CA ALA A 183 4.28 -7.49 -30.79
C ALA A 183 2.98 -7.94 -31.50
N LYS A 184 2.86 -9.23 -31.85
CA LYS A 184 1.67 -9.78 -32.50
C LYS A 184 0.46 -9.81 -31.56
N THR A 185 0.70 -10.05 -30.27
CA THR A 185 -0.32 -10.17 -29.21
C THR A 185 -0.40 -8.90 -28.36
N ILE A 186 0.74 -8.32 -27.96
CA ILE A 186 0.83 -7.12 -27.12
C ILE A 186 1.00 -5.90 -28.05
N ARG A 187 -0.11 -5.32 -28.49
CA ARG A 187 -0.12 -4.18 -29.41
C ARG A 187 -0.32 -2.85 -28.68
N LYS A 188 0.17 -1.77 -29.27
CA LYS A 188 -0.10 -0.41 -28.78
C LYS A 188 -1.61 -0.17 -28.68
N GLY A 189 -2.05 0.34 -27.55
CA GLY A 189 -3.45 0.60 -27.21
C GLY A 189 -4.21 -0.59 -26.63
N ALA A 190 -3.66 -1.81 -26.69
CA ALA A 190 -4.29 -2.98 -26.10
C ALA A 190 -4.26 -2.91 -24.56
N SER A 191 -5.29 -3.47 -23.93
CA SER A 191 -5.34 -3.68 -22.49
C SER A 191 -4.90 -5.10 -22.18
N ILE A 192 -3.76 -5.25 -21.51
CA ILE A 192 -3.13 -6.54 -21.22
C ILE A 192 -3.07 -6.75 -19.71
N HIS A 193 -3.35 -7.98 -19.27
CA HIS A 193 -3.24 -8.38 -17.88
C HIS A 193 -1.83 -8.87 -17.58
N PHE A 194 -1.24 -8.36 -16.51
CA PHE A 194 0.05 -8.75 -16.00
C PHE A 194 -0.04 -9.22 -14.55
N LYS A 195 0.63 -10.33 -14.24
CA LYS A 195 0.79 -10.85 -12.88
C LYS A 195 2.26 -10.71 -12.46
N PRO A 196 2.59 -9.92 -11.43
CA PRO A 196 3.95 -9.83 -10.93
C PRO A 196 4.43 -11.19 -10.41
N VAL A 197 5.67 -11.53 -10.75
CA VAL A 197 6.31 -12.77 -10.28
C VAL A 197 7.12 -12.46 -9.03
N TYR A 198 6.89 -13.23 -7.98
CA TYR A 198 7.68 -13.17 -6.75
C TYR A 198 8.40 -14.48 -6.51
N LYS A 199 9.72 -14.43 -6.33
CA LYS A 199 10.51 -15.59 -5.90
C LYS A 199 10.19 -15.87 -4.43
N MET A 200 9.90 -17.12 -4.13
CA MET A 200 9.53 -17.57 -2.79
C MET A 200 10.69 -18.32 -2.16
N LYS A 201 10.96 -18.06 -0.88
CA LYS A 201 11.91 -18.76 -0.03
C LYS A 201 11.23 -19.12 1.28
N ASP A 202 11.24 -20.40 1.64
CA ASP A 202 10.59 -20.94 2.83
C ASP A 202 9.09 -20.57 2.94
N GLY A 203 8.39 -20.57 1.80
CA GLY A 203 6.96 -20.24 1.71
C GLY A 203 6.64 -18.75 1.86
N LYS A 204 7.65 -17.88 1.92
CA LYS A 204 7.51 -16.41 2.00
C LYS A 204 8.17 -15.76 0.79
N VAL A 205 7.81 -14.51 0.50
CA VAL A 205 8.51 -13.72 -0.54
C VAL A 205 9.96 -13.53 -0.10
N ASP A 206 10.90 -13.84 -1.00
CA ASP A 206 12.32 -13.65 -0.73
C ASP A 206 12.70 -12.16 -0.87
N TRP A 207 12.75 -11.44 0.24
CA TRP A 207 13.10 -10.02 0.25
C TRP A 207 14.57 -9.74 -0.04
N SER A 208 15.43 -10.77 -0.05
CA SER A 208 16.83 -10.63 -0.45
C SER A 208 17.03 -10.61 -1.96
N ASP A 209 16.01 -11.01 -2.74
CA ASP A 209 16.03 -10.97 -4.20
C ASP A 209 15.71 -9.57 -4.73
N GLU A 210 16.57 -9.05 -5.61
CA GLU A 210 16.43 -7.70 -6.17
C GLU A 210 15.19 -7.56 -7.06
N ASP A 211 14.82 -8.60 -7.82
CA ASP A 211 13.63 -8.56 -8.68
C ASP A 211 12.35 -8.44 -7.82
N ASN A 212 12.29 -9.15 -6.70
CA ASN A 212 11.18 -9.02 -5.74
C ASN A 212 11.07 -7.62 -5.16
N GLN A 213 12.19 -6.96 -4.85
CA GLN A 213 12.20 -5.58 -4.35
C GLN A 213 11.69 -4.58 -5.40
N LEU A 214 11.92 -4.84 -6.69
CA LEU A 214 11.34 -4.04 -7.77
C LEU A 214 9.85 -4.34 -7.95
N ASN A 215 9.47 -5.63 -7.93
CA ASN A 215 8.09 -6.07 -8.14
C ASN A 215 7.15 -5.79 -6.98
N VAL A 216 7.64 -5.55 -5.77
CA VAL A 216 6.76 -5.19 -4.64
C VAL A 216 5.98 -3.91 -4.92
N GLY A 217 6.56 -2.98 -5.69
CA GLY A 217 5.91 -1.75 -6.13
C GLY A 217 4.63 -2.01 -6.93
N ALA A 218 4.54 -3.15 -7.62
CA ALA A 218 3.38 -3.55 -8.40
C ALA A 218 2.08 -3.58 -7.59
N TYR A 219 2.17 -4.00 -6.32
CA TYR A 219 1.03 -4.12 -5.43
C TYR A 219 0.45 -2.75 -5.02
N PHE A 220 1.27 -1.70 -5.08
CA PHE A 220 0.91 -0.33 -4.71
C PHE A 220 0.64 0.57 -5.91
N LEU A 221 0.63 0.01 -7.13
CA LEU A 221 0.29 0.76 -8.33
C LEU A 221 -1.15 1.29 -8.26
N LYS A 222 -1.34 2.46 -8.85
CA LYS A 222 -2.65 3.11 -8.96
C LYS A 222 -3.04 3.25 -10.42
N GLU A 223 -4.34 3.41 -10.67
CA GLU A 223 -4.81 3.78 -12.00
C GLU A 223 -4.12 5.06 -12.47
N LYS A 224 -3.79 5.11 -13.76
CA LYS A 224 -3.03 6.17 -14.44
C LYS A 224 -1.52 6.19 -14.18
N ASP A 225 -0.99 5.35 -13.29
CA ASP A 225 0.46 5.21 -13.13
C ASP A 225 1.10 4.73 -14.44
N SER A 226 2.21 5.36 -14.83
CA SER A 226 3.05 4.90 -15.94
C SER A 226 3.93 3.77 -15.43
N VAL A 227 4.10 2.71 -16.24
CA VAL A 227 4.93 1.57 -15.87
C VAL A 227 5.72 1.03 -17.05
N ARG A 228 6.85 0.43 -16.74
CA ARG A 228 7.67 -0.36 -17.66
C ARG A 228 7.71 -1.80 -17.17
N ILE A 229 7.50 -2.75 -18.09
CA ILE A 229 7.37 -4.17 -17.75
C ILE A 229 8.31 -4.99 -18.61
N LYS A 230 9.00 -5.92 -17.97
CA LYS A 230 9.67 -7.05 -18.61
C LYS A 230 8.72 -8.24 -18.61
N ILE A 231 8.31 -8.64 -19.80
CA ILE A 231 7.29 -9.65 -20.07
C ILE A 231 7.91 -11.04 -19.93
N GLY A 232 7.28 -11.87 -19.12
CA GLY A 232 7.61 -13.28 -18.96
C GLY A 232 6.68 -14.16 -19.79
N LYS A 233 6.30 -15.32 -19.24
CA LYS A 233 5.44 -16.28 -19.94
C LYS A 233 3.99 -15.82 -19.92
N GLU A 234 3.22 -16.29 -20.89
CA GLU A 234 1.76 -16.15 -20.88
C GLU A 234 1.12 -17.38 -20.23
N GLU A 235 0.22 -17.17 -19.27
CA GLU A 235 -0.60 -18.20 -18.68
C GLU A 235 -2.08 -17.77 -18.70
N LYS A 236 -2.92 -18.52 -19.42
CA LYS A 236 -4.38 -18.31 -19.49
C LYS A 236 -4.78 -16.85 -19.82
N GLY A 237 -4.07 -16.22 -20.76
CA GLY A 237 -4.33 -14.84 -21.19
C GLY A 237 -3.83 -13.76 -20.22
N THR A 238 -3.02 -14.14 -19.22
CA THR A 238 -2.30 -13.21 -18.34
C THR A 238 -0.81 -13.39 -18.52
N TYR A 239 -0.07 -12.31 -18.76
CA TYR A 239 1.38 -12.35 -18.88
C TYR A 239 2.03 -12.23 -17.51
N GLU A 240 3.16 -12.89 -17.31
CA GLU A 240 4.02 -12.65 -16.17
C GLU A 240 4.71 -11.28 -16.34
N ALA A 241 4.71 -10.49 -15.28
CA ALA A 241 5.62 -9.36 -15.15
C ALA A 241 6.82 -9.83 -14.34
N VAL A 242 7.90 -10.19 -15.04
CA VAL A 242 9.17 -10.59 -14.42
C VAL A 242 9.78 -9.42 -13.68
N ILE A 243 9.67 -8.22 -14.26
CA ILE A 243 9.99 -6.95 -13.62
C ILE A 243 8.88 -5.97 -13.98
N ILE A 244 8.35 -5.25 -13.01
CA ILE A 244 7.46 -4.11 -13.23
C ILE A 244 7.94 -2.93 -12.39
N GLU A 245 8.18 -1.83 -13.08
CA GLU A 245 8.74 -0.62 -12.51
C GLU A 245 7.83 0.57 -12.80
N ARG A 246 7.63 1.43 -11.81
CA ARG A 246 7.08 2.77 -11.99
C ARG A 246 8.26 3.75 -12.12
N PRO A 247 8.56 4.27 -13.32
CA PRO A 247 9.63 5.24 -13.54
C PRO A 247 9.35 6.59 -12.86
#